data_AF-A0A6M2CMS9-F1
#
_entry.id   AF-A0A6M2CMS9-F1
#
_cell.length_a   1.000
_cell.length_b   1.000
_cell.length_c   1.000
_cell.angle_alpha   90.00
_cell.angle_beta   90.00
_cell.angle_gamma   90.00
#
_symmetry.space_group_name_H-M   'P 1'
#
loop_
_entity.id
_entity.type
_entity.pdbx_description
1 polymer ?
#
loop_
_entity_poly.entity_id
_entity_poly.type
_entity_poly.pdbx_seq_one_letter_code
_entity_poly.pdbx_strand_id
1 'polypeptide(L)'
;MQMNRCIHLTIGLFVVALKLPCLAGQDCEKEAKTEAQELLQTFKFFTLVAMTEPEGKIQCVVFEQTYVDRNELSKLPYGRYNVTYMDGTVKRHTEAVVFLSTLKPYGRIYSAITHPNKKWQFTPIFRNEGSCFLLKYRSEWKNGGNYYVIKSLDAGKDDYEPCIEKMKECSGKNVTYVNEGENCGKAEEGC
;
A
#
# COMPACT_ATOMS: atom_id res chain seq x y z
N MET A 1 -33.88 7.94 -67.73
CA MET A 1 -34.41 8.04 -66.35
C MET A 1 -33.72 6.99 -65.50
N GLN A 2 -33.30 7.41 -64.30
CA GLN A 2 -32.33 6.78 -63.43
C GLN A 2 -32.77 5.46 -62.78
N MET A 3 -31.76 4.68 -62.40
CA MET A 3 -31.77 3.46 -61.60
C MET A 3 -32.39 3.68 -60.21
N ASN A 4 -32.97 2.63 -59.62
CA ASN A 4 -32.84 2.39 -58.17
C ASN A 4 -33.02 0.90 -57.83
N ARG A 5 -31.91 0.28 -57.43
CA ARG A 5 -31.86 -1.02 -56.75
C ARG A 5 -32.05 -0.75 -55.26
N CYS A 6 -33.04 -1.38 -54.62
CA CYS A 6 -33.13 -1.42 -53.16
C CYS A 6 -32.11 -2.43 -52.62
N ILE A 7 -30.99 -1.94 -52.11
CA ILE A 7 -30.07 -2.70 -51.27
C ILE A 7 -30.73 -2.81 -49.89
N HIS A 8 -31.10 -4.03 -49.48
CA HIS A 8 -31.36 -4.32 -48.08
C HIS A 8 -30.00 -4.34 -47.35
N LEU A 9 -29.62 -3.20 -46.79
CA LEU A 9 -28.46 -3.10 -45.92
C LEU A 9 -28.91 -3.38 -44.49
N THR A 10 -28.83 -4.65 -44.08
CA THR A 10 -28.92 -5.03 -42.67
C THR A 10 -27.67 -4.50 -41.98
N ILE A 11 -27.76 -3.31 -41.38
CA ILE A 11 -26.72 -2.86 -40.46
C ILE A 11 -26.90 -3.69 -39.19
N GLY A 12 -26.17 -4.80 -39.12
CA GLY A 12 -25.91 -5.50 -37.88
C GLY A 12 -25.33 -4.49 -36.88
N LEU A 13 -25.97 -4.44 -35.72
CA LEU A 13 -25.61 -3.62 -34.58
C LEU A 13 -24.23 -4.05 -34.07
N PHE A 14 -23.15 -3.62 -34.72
CA PHE A 14 -21.82 -3.65 -34.13
C PHE A 14 -21.79 -2.53 -33.09
N VAL A 15 -22.36 -2.82 -31.92
CA VAL A 15 -21.91 -2.18 -30.69
C VAL A 15 -20.49 -2.72 -30.49
N VAL A 16 -19.53 -2.05 -31.12
CA VAL A 16 -18.17 -2.05 -30.60
C VAL A 16 -18.33 -1.42 -29.23
N ALA A 17 -18.45 -2.27 -28.22
CA ALA A 17 -18.24 -1.87 -26.84
C ALA A 17 -16.83 -1.29 -26.83
N LEU A 18 -16.74 0.03 -27.03
CA LEU A 18 -15.60 0.83 -26.65
C LEU A 18 -15.33 0.41 -25.22
N LYS A 19 -14.27 -0.39 -25.02
CA LYS A 19 -13.71 -0.67 -23.71
C LYS A 19 -13.23 0.67 -23.19
N LEU A 20 -14.16 1.44 -22.61
CA LEU A 20 -13.89 2.68 -21.94
C LEU A 20 -12.81 2.38 -20.89
N PRO A 21 -11.63 3.00 -20.95
CA PRO A 21 -10.71 3.03 -19.82
C PRO A 21 -11.31 3.96 -18.74
N CYS A 22 -12.48 3.59 -18.19
CA CYS A 22 -13.21 4.38 -17.18
C CYS A 22 -13.49 3.56 -15.91
N LEU A 23 -12.68 2.54 -15.63
CA LEU A 23 -12.71 1.83 -14.35
C LEU A 23 -11.32 1.82 -13.67
N ALA A 24 -10.46 2.78 -14.00
CA ALA A 24 -9.30 3.08 -13.17
C ALA A 24 -9.76 3.94 -11.98
N GLY A 25 -9.54 3.47 -10.75
CA GLY A 25 -9.91 4.20 -9.53
C GLY A 25 -11.21 3.74 -8.86
N GLN A 26 -11.49 2.44 -8.84
CA GLN A 26 -12.50 1.92 -7.91
C GLN A 26 -11.92 1.94 -6.49
N ASP A 27 -12.57 2.66 -5.57
CA ASP A 27 -12.16 2.64 -4.17
C ASP A 27 -12.34 1.23 -3.58
N CYS A 28 -11.26 0.44 -3.63
CA CYS A 28 -11.21 -0.94 -3.17
C CYS A 28 -11.35 -1.09 -1.65
N GLU A 29 -11.49 0.00 -0.89
CA GLU A 29 -11.73 -0.10 0.56
C GLU A 29 -13.02 -0.85 0.89
N LYS A 30 -14.00 -0.83 -0.01
CA LYS A 30 -15.22 -1.65 0.12
C LYS A 30 -14.98 -3.15 -0.11
N GLU A 31 -13.86 -3.51 -0.73
CA GLU A 31 -13.45 -4.90 -0.98
C GLU A 31 -12.51 -5.45 0.10
N ALA A 32 -12.18 -4.64 1.12
CA ALA A 32 -11.26 -5.04 2.18
C ALA A 32 -11.80 -6.24 2.98
N LYS A 33 -11.20 -7.41 2.75
CA LYS A 33 -11.48 -8.65 3.47
C LYS A 33 -10.42 -9.00 4.51
N THR A 34 -9.28 -8.33 4.44
CA THR A 34 -8.11 -8.60 5.29
C THR A 34 -8.17 -7.76 6.56
N GLU A 35 -8.00 -8.39 7.72
CA GLU A 35 -8.06 -7.67 8.99
C GLU A 35 -6.72 -7.03 9.33
N ALA A 36 -6.73 -5.81 9.90
CA ALA A 36 -5.50 -5.12 10.34
C ALA A 36 -4.66 -5.93 11.33
N GLN A 37 -5.29 -6.81 12.12
CA GLN A 37 -4.56 -7.71 13.02
C GLN A 37 -3.72 -8.77 12.28
N GLU A 38 -4.11 -9.18 11.07
CA GLU A 38 -3.34 -10.16 10.29
C GLU A 38 -1.97 -9.59 9.91
N LEU A 39 -1.90 -8.28 9.64
CA LEU A 39 -0.63 -7.63 9.36
C LEU A 39 0.35 -7.77 10.54
N LEU A 40 -0.13 -7.52 11.76
CA LEU A 40 0.68 -7.62 12.98
C LEU A 40 1.18 -9.05 13.24
N GLN A 41 0.41 -10.05 12.85
CA GLN A 41 0.73 -11.46 13.05
C GLN A 41 1.61 -12.04 11.94
N THR A 42 1.52 -11.49 10.72
CA THR A 42 2.18 -12.05 9.55
C THR A 42 3.66 -11.64 9.49
N PHE A 43 3.97 -10.38 9.82
CA PHE A 43 5.32 -9.85 9.62
C PHE A 43 6.00 -9.42 10.90
N LYS A 44 7.11 -10.11 11.22
CA LYS A 44 8.13 -9.58 12.13
C LYS A 44 8.95 -8.48 11.45
N PHE A 45 9.21 -8.61 10.14
CA PHE A 45 9.89 -7.61 9.34
C PHE A 45 9.11 -7.39 8.04
N PHE A 46 8.92 -6.14 7.65
CA PHE A 46 8.36 -5.81 6.35
C PHE A 46 8.96 -4.54 5.77
N THR A 47 8.89 -4.42 4.45
CA THR A 47 9.48 -3.29 3.71
C THR A 47 8.41 -2.61 2.88
N LEU A 48 8.42 -1.28 2.82
CA LEU A 48 7.55 -0.52 1.91
C LEU A 48 8.17 -0.50 0.51
N VAL A 49 7.46 -1.06 -0.46
CA VAL A 49 7.95 -1.24 -1.82
C VAL A 49 7.47 -0.14 -2.74
N ALA A 50 6.21 0.28 -2.59
CA ALA A 50 5.62 1.26 -3.47
C ALA A 50 4.53 2.08 -2.77
N MET A 51 4.30 3.29 -3.29
CA MET A 51 3.22 4.17 -2.84
C MET A 51 2.68 5.06 -3.98
N THR A 52 1.43 5.53 -3.86
CA THR A 52 0.79 6.37 -4.91
C THR A 52 1.08 7.86 -4.78
N GLU A 53 1.41 8.36 -3.60
CA GLU A 53 1.81 9.75 -3.39
C GLU A 53 3.01 9.79 -2.43
N PRO A 54 4.23 9.99 -2.93
CA PRO A 54 5.41 10.03 -2.08
C PRO A 54 5.40 11.26 -1.16
N GLU A 55 5.48 11.03 0.15
CA GLU A 55 5.74 12.08 1.14
C GLU A 55 7.25 12.40 1.16
N GLY A 56 7.70 13.22 0.21
CA GLY A 56 9.13 13.56 0.07
C GLY A 56 9.96 12.47 -0.61
N LYS A 57 11.29 12.48 -0.41
CA LYS A 57 12.23 11.54 -1.04
C LYS A 57 12.54 10.33 -0.15
N ILE A 58 11.52 9.72 0.44
CA ILE A 58 11.72 8.60 1.35
C ILE A 58 12.10 7.34 0.55
N GLN A 59 13.14 6.62 1.00
CA GLN A 59 13.65 5.39 0.38
C GLN A 59 14.01 4.33 1.44
N CYS A 60 14.12 3.07 1.01
CA CYS A 60 14.61 1.95 1.82
C CYS A 60 13.87 1.78 3.16
N VAL A 61 12.54 1.90 3.15
CA VAL A 61 11.74 1.91 4.39
C VAL A 61 11.53 0.49 4.91
N VAL A 62 12.14 0.16 6.04
CA VAL A 62 12.05 -1.14 6.70
C VAL A 62 11.38 -0.97 8.06
N PHE A 63 10.44 -1.84 8.37
CA PHE A 63 9.77 -1.95 9.65
C PHE A 63 10.20 -3.24 10.34
N GLU A 64 10.77 -3.12 11.53
CA GLU A 64 11.14 -4.23 12.40
C GLU A 64 10.22 -4.25 13.62
N GLN A 65 9.50 -5.35 13.82
CA GLN A 65 8.67 -5.58 14.98
C GLN A 65 9.55 -5.86 16.20
N THR A 66 9.51 -4.96 17.17
CA THR A 66 10.28 -5.10 18.42
C THR A 66 9.46 -5.74 19.53
N TYR A 67 8.13 -5.62 19.47
CA TYR A 67 7.25 -6.05 20.53
C TYR A 67 5.81 -6.23 20.02
N VAL A 68 5.12 -7.26 20.50
CA VAL A 68 3.67 -7.46 20.27
C VAL A 68 3.03 -7.88 21.58
N ASP A 69 1.91 -7.26 21.90
CA ASP A 69 1.14 -7.58 23.10
C ASP A 69 -0.34 -7.26 22.89
N ARG A 70 -1.18 -7.56 23.88
CA ARG A 70 -2.58 -7.16 23.94
C ARG A 70 -2.73 -6.04 24.95
N ASN A 71 -3.36 -4.96 24.53
CA ASN A 71 -3.67 -3.87 25.45
C ASN A 71 -4.64 -4.39 26.52
N GLU A 72 -4.26 -4.28 27.80
CA GLU A 72 -5.07 -4.80 28.91
C GLU A 72 -6.48 -4.18 28.98
N LEU A 73 -6.62 -2.91 28.57
CA LEU A 73 -7.88 -2.17 28.60
C LEU A 73 -8.80 -2.51 27.43
N SER A 74 -8.26 -2.65 26.22
CA SER A 74 -9.06 -2.89 25.01
C SER A 74 -9.06 -4.33 24.54
N LYS A 75 -8.19 -5.19 25.10
CA LYS A 75 -7.88 -6.56 24.63
C LYS A 75 -7.45 -6.64 23.16
N LEU A 76 -7.15 -5.50 22.54
CA LEU A 76 -6.77 -5.43 21.14
C LEU A 76 -5.26 -5.63 20.99
N PRO A 77 -4.82 -6.35 19.94
CA PRO A 77 -3.39 -6.52 19.68
C PRO A 77 -2.76 -5.20 19.26
N TYR A 78 -1.58 -4.92 19.80
CA TYR A 78 -0.73 -3.82 19.37
C TYR A 78 0.70 -4.29 19.19
N GLY A 79 1.41 -3.67 18.26
CA GLY A 79 2.81 -3.92 18.00
C GLY A 79 3.62 -2.64 18.07
N ARG A 80 4.85 -2.72 18.56
CA ARG A 80 5.85 -1.66 18.41
C ARG A 80 6.83 -2.05 17.31
N TYR A 81 7.18 -1.08 16.49
CA TYR A 81 8.07 -1.25 15.38
C TYR A 81 9.14 -0.17 15.38
N ASN A 82 10.36 -0.55 15.03
CA ASN A 82 11.37 0.40 14.58
C ASN A 82 11.21 0.58 13.07
N VAL A 83 11.03 1.81 12.63
CA VAL A 83 11.02 2.18 11.21
C VAL A 83 12.38 2.75 10.88
N THR A 84 13.08 2.11 9.95
CA THR A 84 14.27 2.65 9.32
C THR A 84 13.88 3.23 7.96
N TYR A 85 14.41 4.41 7.60
CA TYR A 85 14.30 4.95 6.25
C TYR A 85 15.47 5.89 5.89
N MET A 86 15.60 6.24 4.62
CA MET A 86 16.46 7.30 4.10
C MET A 86 15.59 8.42 3.54
N ASP A 87 15.95 9.68 3.73
CA ASP A 87 15.16 10.87 3.36
C ASP A 87 15.60 11.52 2.03
N GLY A 88 16.27 10.74 1.17
CA GLY A 88 16.86 11.21 -0.08
C GLY A 88 18.29 11.73 0.10
N THR A 89 18.79 11.72 1.32
CA THR A 89 20.23 11.80 1.64
C THR A 89 20.82 10.39 1.80
N VAL A 90 22.14 10.29 2.01
CA VAL A 90 22.79 9.03 2.40
C VAL A 90 22.56 8.67 3.88
N LYS A 91 21.88 9.52 4.66
CA LYS A 91 21.71 9.32 6.09
C LYS A 91 20.55 8.36 6.38
N ARG A 92 20.83 7.39 7.25
CA ARG A 92 19.82 6.47 7.79
C ARG A 92 19.14 7.08 9.02
N HIS A 93 17.81 7.04 9.04
CA HIS A 93 16.98 7.45 10.16
C HIS A 93 16.29 6.21 10.75
N THR A 94 16.19 6.15 12.09
CA THR A 94 15.44 5.11 12.79
C THR A 94 14.53 5.75 13.83
N GLU A 95 13.26 5.39 13.84
CA GLU A 95 12.27 5.86 14.81
C GLU A 95 11.38 4.72 15.32
N ALA A 96 10.92 4.83 16.56
CA ALA A 96 9.95 3.89 17.10
C ALA A 96 8.51 4.36 16.83
N VAL A 97 7.71 3.47 16.27
CA VAL A 97 6.28 3.67 16.00
C VAL A 97 5.46 2.55 16.66
N VAL A 98 4.22 2.87 16.99
CA VAL A 98 3.26 1.94 17.58
C VAL A 98 2.12 1.72 16.60
N PHE A 99 1.88 0.47 16.24
CA PHE A 99 0.73 0.04 15.47
C PHE A 99 -0.30 -0.54 16.44
N LEU A 100 -1.47 0.08 16.53
CA LEU A 100 -2.61 -0.41 17.28
C LEU A 100 -3.63 -0.98 16.29
N SER A 101 -3.98 -2.26 16.41
CA SER A 101 -5.18 -2.78 15.75
C SER A 101 -6.37 -2.24 16.52
N THR A 102 -7.08 -1.24 15.98
CA THR A 102 -8.08 -0.53 16.78
C THR A 102 -9.51 -1.01 16.53
N LEU A 103 -9.93 -1.26 15.29
CA LEU A 103 -11.33 -1.60 14.96
C LEU A 103 -11.38 -2.24 13.57
N LYS A 104 -11.90 -3.47 13.42
CA LYS A 104 -12.01 -4.12 12.09
C LYS A 104 -12.72 -3.21 11.07
N PRO A 105 -12.25 -3.08 9.82
CA PRO A 105 -11.01 -3.62 9.23
C PRO A 105 -9.75 -2.75 9.43
N TYR A 106 -9.84 -1.65 10.19
CA TYR A 106 -8.83 -0.60 10.29
C TYR A 106 -7.82 -0.78 11.44
N GLY A 107 -6.58 -0.40 11.17
CA GLY A 107 -5.55 -0.18 12.18
C GLY A 107 -5.17 1.29 12.29
N ARG A 108 -4.49 1.66 13.36
CA ARG A 108 -3.91 3.00 13.57
C ARG A 108 -2.42 2.91 13.86
N ILE A 109 -1.67 3.88 13.37
CA ILE A 109 -0.25 4.05 13.62
C ILE A 109 -0.02 5.36 14.34
N TYR A 110 0.85 5.31 15.33
CA TYR A 110 1.26 6.42 16.16
C TYR A 110 2.78 6.46 16.16
N SER A 111 3.38 7.58 15.76
CA SER A 111 4.80 7.81 16.07
C SER A 111 4.87 8.42 17.46
N ALA A 112 5.50 7.75 18.42
CA ALA A 112 5.62 8.28 19.77
C ALA A 112 6.69 9.39 19.89
N ILE A 113 7.56 9.51 18.88
CA ILE A 113 8.82 10.27 19.00
C ILE A 113 8.86 11.44 18.02
N THR A 114 8.74 11.17 16.72
CA THR A 114 8.92 12.19 15.67
C THR A 114 7.65 12.95 15.37
N HIS A 115 6.50 12.29 15.50
CA HIS A 115 5.19 12.88 15.24
C HIS A 115 4.15 12.47 16.30
N PRO A 116 4.35 12.83 17.59
CA PRO A 116 3.49 12.42 18.71
C PRO A 116 2.01 12.79 18.56
N ASN A 117 1.73 13.83 17.77
CA ASN A 117 0.37 14.31 17.51
C ASN A 117 -0.22 13.83 16.17
N LYS A 118 0.56 13.14 15.33
CA LYS A 118 0.05 12.58 14.08
C LYS A 118 -0.42 11.16 14.33
N LYS A 119 -1.65 10.91 13.91
CA LYS A 119 -2.26 9.60 13.89
C LYS A 119 -2.58 9.28 12.43
N TRP A 120 -2.14 8.12 12.01
CA TRP A 120 -2.48 7.60 10.69
C TRP A 120 -3.39 6.40 10.87
N GLN A 121 -4.39 6.29 10.04
CA GLN A 121 -5.22 5.10 9.91
C GLN A 121 -4.76 4.34 8.67
N PHE A 122 -4.71 3.02 8.78
CA PHE A 122 -4.50 2.15 7.63
C PHE A 122 -5.61 1.12 7.52
N THR A 123 -5.96 0.76 6.29
CA THR A 123 -6.90 -0.30 5.94
C THR A 123 -6.19 -1.31 5.06
N PRO A 124 -6.02 -2.57 5.46
CA PRO A 124 -5.59 -3.62 4.54
C PRO A 124 -6.66 -3.87 3.48
N ILE A 125 -6.29 -3.73 2.22
CA ILE A 125 -7.19 -3.85 1.07
C ILE A 125 -7.07 -5.23 0.45
N PHE A 126 -5.84 -5.70 0.29
CA PHE A 126 -5.51 -6.95 -0.37
C PHE A 126 -4.26 -7.57 0.24
N ARG A 127 -4.19 -8.90 0.23
CA ARG A 127 -3.06 -9.70 0.70
C ARG A 127 -2.81 -10.80 -0.31
N ASN A 128 -1.55 -10.98 -0.71
CA ASN A 128 -1.13 -12.13 -1.51
C ASN A 128 -0.40 -13.12 -0.61
N GLU A 129 -1.02 -14.26 -0.29
CA GLU A 129 -0.43 -15.45 0.39
C GLU A 129 0.47 -15.19 1.63
N GLY A 130 0.41 -13.98 2.23
CA GLY A 130 1.33 -13.57 3.27
C GLY A 130 2.69 -13.08 2.79
N SER A 131 2.94 -12.89 1.49
CA SER A 131 4.16 -12.25 0.98
C SER A 131 4.05 -10.73 0.90
N CYS A 132 2.87 -10.20 0.60
CA CYS A 132 2.62 -8.76 0.50
C CYS A 132 1.24 -8.34 0.99
N PHE A 133 1.12 -7.07 1.35
CA PHE A 133 -0.14 -6.40 1.63
C PHE A 133 -0.23 -5.10 0.83
N LEU A 134 -1.40 -4.84 0.28
CA LEU A 134 -1.83 -3.52 -0.16
C LEU A 134 -2.59 -2.86 0.98
N LEU A 135 -2.13 -1.69 1.40
CA LEU A 135 -2.71 -0.90 2.47
C LEU A 135 -3.19 0.44 1.91
N LYS A 136 -4.33 0.93 2.41
CA LYS A 136 -4.78 2.31 2.21
C LYS A 136 -4.52 3.11 3.47
N TYR A 137 -3.70 4.14 3.36
CA TYR A 137 -3.32 5.05 4.43
C TYR A 137 -4.10 6.35 4.37
N ARG A 138 -4.60 6.80 5.51
CA ARG A 138 -5.26 8.10 5.68
C ARG A 138 -4.70 8.80 6.91
N SER A 139 -4.26 10.04 6.77
CA SER A 139 -4.10 10.92 7.93
C SER A 139 -5.49 11.35 8.40
N GLU A 140 -5.73 11.42 9.71
CA GLU A 140 -7.03 11.80 10.30
C GLU A 140 -7.57 13.17 9.83
N TRP A 141 -6.76 13.97 9.12
CA TRP A 141 -7.04 15.36 8.76
C TRP A 141 -7.11 15.63 7.25
N LYS A 142 -7.01 14.61 6.39
CA LYS A 142 -7.09 14.79 4.93
C LYS A 142 -8.11 13.85 4.31
N ASN A 143 -8.99 14.41 3.48
CA ASN A 143 -9.84 13.64 2.58
C ASN A 143 -8.99 13.19 1.38
N GLY A 144 -8.87 11.87 1.20
CA GLY A 144 -7.96 11.24 0.24
C GLY A 144 -7.00 10.30 0.94
N GLY A 145 -6.89 9.07 0.44
CA GLY A 145 -5.97 8.06 0.99
C GLY A 145 -4.86 7.75 0.00
N ASN A 146 -3.69 7.43 0.53
CA ASN A 146 -2.57 6.91 -0.24
C ASN A 146 -2.56 5.40 -0.18
N TYR A 147 -2.21 4.75 -1.29
CA TYR A 147 -2.02 3.31 -1.30
C TYR A 147 -0.55 3.01 -1.10
N TYR A 148 -0.25 2.01 -0.28
CA TYR A 148 1.08 1.57 0.10
C TYR A 148 1.13 0.06 -0.13
N VAL A 149 2.18 -0.43 -0.79
CA VAL A 149 2.46 -1.86 -0.90
C VAL A 149 3.64 -2.20 -0.02
N ILE A 150 3.42 -3.09 0.94
CA ILE A 150 4.46 -3.63 1.79
C ILE A 150 4.67 -5.12 1.50
N LYS A 151 5.89 -5.60 1.69
CA LYS A 151 6.24 -7.01 1.51
C LYS A 151 7.02 -7.56 2.71
N SER A 152 7.03 -8.88 2.89
CA SER A 152 8.00 -9.54 3.76
C SER A 152 9.43 -9.31 3.24
N LEU A 153 10.42 -9.40 4.14
CA LEU A 153 11.82 -9.18 3.76
C LEU A 153 12.26 -10.14 2.63
N ASP A 154 11.85 -11.40 2.73
CA ASP A 154 12.26 -12.50 1.84
C ASP A 154 11.46 -12.57 0.53
N ALA A 155 10.35 -11.83 0.40
CA ALA A 155 9.54 -11.82 -0.82
C ALA A 155 10.32 -11.25 -2.01
N GLY A 156 10.43 -12.04 -3.08
CA GLY A 156 10.93 -11.61 -4.38
C GLY A 156 9.92 -10.73 -5.12
N LYS A 157 10.30 -10.26 -6.32
CA LYS A 157 9.43 -9.40 -7.13
C LYS A 157 8.10 -10.07 -7.47
N ASP A 158 8.16 -11.31 -7.93
CA ASP A 158 6.98 -12.09 -8.34
C ASP A 158 5.98 -12.28 -7.19
N ASP A 159 6.47 -12.25 -5.94
CA ASP A 159 5.62 -12.42 -4.76
C ASP A 159 4.80 -11.18 -4.44
N TYR A 160 5.32 -9.96 -4.71
CA TYR A 160 4.64 -8.70 -4.36
C TYR A 160 4.02 -7.98 -5.56
N GLU A 161 4.37 -8.32 -6.80
CA GLU A 161 3.80 -7.72 -8.00
C GLU A 161 2.25 -7.78 -8.02
N PRO A 162 1.57 -8.85 -7.57
CA PRO A 162 0.10 -8.86 -7.47
C PRO A 162 -0.47 -7.74 -6.58
N CYS A 163 0.24 -7.36 -5.52
CA CYS A 163 -0.17 -6.22 -4.69
C CYS A 163 0.00 -4.87 -5.43
N ILE A 164 1.01 -4.76 -6.31
CA ILE A 164 1.25 -3.59 -7.15
C ILE A 164 0.20 -3.48 -8.25
N GLU A 165 -0.18 -4.58 -8.88
CA GLU A 165 -1.27 -4.61 -9.86
C GLU A 165 -2.58 -4.17 -9.20
N LYS A 166 -2.91 -4.75 -8.04
CA LYS A 166 -4.12 -4.34 -7.29
C LYS A 166 -4.07 -2.86 -6.88
N MET A 167 -2.90 -2.33 -6.52
CA MET A 167 -2.72 -0.90 -6.24
C MET A 167 -3.06 -0.02 -7.44
N LYS A 168 -2.63 -0.39 -8.65
CA LYS A 168 -2.91 0.36 -9.88
C LYS A 168 -4.41 0.36 -10.18
N GLU A 169 -5.08 -0.79 -10.03
CA GLU A 169 -6.54 -0.92 -10.16
C GLU A 169 -7.29 0.03 -9.21
N CYS A 170 -6.92 -0.01 -7.93
CA CYS A 170 -7.62 0.70 -6.86
C CYS A 170 -7.39 2.21 -6.91
N SER A 171 -6.16 2.64 -7.19
CA SER A 171 -5.81 4.05 -7.10
C SER A 171 -6.12 4.82 -8.36
N GLY A 172 -6.00 4.19 -9.54
CA GLY A 172 -5.96 4.90 -10.83
C GLY A 172 -4.83 5.94 -10.91
N LYS A 173 -3.88 5.93 -9.96
CA LYS A 173 -2.77 6.89 -9.84
C LYS A 173 -1.46 6.26 -10.28
N ASN A 174 -0.47 7.12 -10.54
CA ASN A 174 0.90 6.68 -10.76
C ASN A 174 1.46 6.02 -9.48
N VAL A 175 2.18 4.92 -9.67
CA VAL A 175 2.87 4.21 -8.59
C VAL A 175 4.32 4.66 -8.55
N THR A 176 4.79 5.02 -7.36
CA THR A 176 6.19 5.34 -7.07
C THR A 176 6.82 4.19 -6.30
N TYR A 177 7.90 3.62 -6.82
CA TYR A 177 8.67 2.60 -6.11
C TYR A 177 9.61 3.25 -5.09
N VAL A 178 9.66 2.66 -3.91
CA VAL A 178 10.38 3.12 -2.71
C VAL A 178 11.61 2.25 -2.46
N ASN A 179 11.61 1.01 -2.98
CA ASN A 179 12.72 0.06 -2.93
C ASN A 179 13.23 -0.28 -4.33
N GLU A 180 13.91 0.66 -4.99
CA GLU A 180 14.76 0.30 -6.12
C GLU A 180 16.07 1.07 -6.02
N GLY A 181 17.06 0.41 -5.44
CA GLY A 181 18.44 0.89 -5.45
C GLY A 181 19.38 -0.11 -4.79
N GLU A 182 20.51 -0.41 -5.45
CA GLU A 182 21.68 -1.11 -4.89
C GLU A 182 22.24 -0.46 -3.60
N ASN A 183 21.70 0.70 -3.21
CA ASN A 183 22.09 1.47 -2.03
C ASN A 183 21.35 1.10 -0.74
N CYS A 184 20.23 0.35 -0.79
CA CYS A 184 19.55 -0.08 0.45
C CYS A 184 20.35 -1.14 1.23
N GLY A 185 21.33 -1.79 0.59
CA GLY A 185 22.21 -2.79 1.19
C GLY A 185 23.61 -2.29 1.57
N LYS A 186 23.97 -1.04 1.23
CA LYS A 186 25.25 -0.47 1.65
C LYS A 186 25.08 0.15 3.02
N ALA A 187 25.11 -0.71 4.04
CA ALA A 187 25.68 -0.28 5.31
C ALA A 187 27.05 0.33 5.01
N GLU A 188 27.33 1.49 5.59
CA GLU A 188 28.64 2.13 5.50
C GLU A 188 29.73 1.11 5.89
N GLU A 189 30.43 0.56 4.90
CA GLU A 189 31.81 0.14 5.07
C GLU A 189 32.67 1.36 4.71
N GLY A 190 33.39 1.89 5.71
CA GLY A 190 34.46 2.89 5.56
C GLY A 190 34.08 4.28 6.09
N CYS A 191 34.84 4.94 6.97
CA CYS A 191 36.25 4.79 7.33
C CYS A 191 36.48 5.05 8.83
#